data_AF-A0A244EKM5-F1
#
_entry.id   AF-A0A244EKM5-F1
#
_cell.length_a   1.000
_cell.length_b   1.000
_cell.length_c   1.000
_cell.angle_alpha   90.00
_cell.angle_beta   90.00
_cell.angle_gamma   90.00
#
_symmetry.space_group_name_H-M   'P 1'
#
loop_
_entity.id
_entity.type
_entity.pdbx_description
1 polymer ?
#
loop_
_entity_poly.entity_id
_entity_poly.type
_entity_poly.pdbx_seq_one_letter_code
_entity_poly.pdbx_strand_id
1 'polypeptide(L)'
;MNKFGIPLLLVGLMCSAQGFAATAQQNKMTTCNADASARSLKGDERKAFMSTCLKAAPPPAATQQEKMKTCNATASAEALKGDARKSFMSDCLKKK
;
A
#
# COMPACT_ATOMS: atom_id res chain seq x y z
N MET A 1 31.36 23.51 42.66
CA MET A 1 30.11 23.69 43.42
C MET A 1 29.03 24.16 42.43
N ASN A 2 27.90 23.52 42.23
CA ASN A 2 26.93 23.02 43.21
C ASN A 2 26.17 21.77 42.71
N LYS A 3 25.74 20.94 43.65
CA LYS A 3 25.11 19.61 43.53
C LYS A 3 23.57 19.71 43.44
N PHE A 4 22.91 18.53 43.41
CA PHE A 4 21.46 18.20 43.31
C PHE A 4 21.00 18.04 41.85
N GLY A 5 20.81 16.85 41.27
CA GLY A 5 20.41 15.56 41.84
C GLY A 5 18.89 15.49 41.94
N ILE A 6 18.23 14.76 41.02
CA ILE A 6 17.10 13.86 41.29
C ILE A 6 17.02 12.84 40.14
N PRO A 7 16.97 11.53 40.47
CA PRO A 7 16.92 10.41 39.54
C PRO A 7 15.48 10.07 39.13
N LEU A 8 15.35 9.05 38.28
CA LEU A 8 14.17 8.19 38.13
C LEU A 8 12.99 8.75 37.31
N LEU A 9 12.98 8.39 36.02
CA LEU A 9 11.77 7.86 35.40
C LEU A 9 12.16 6.94 34.23
N LEU A 10 12.34 5.66 34.57
CA LEU A 10 12.05 4.53 33.69
C LEU A 10 10.66 4.72 33.10
N VAL A 11 10.49 4.70 31.77
CA VAL A 11 9.41 3.97 31.07
C VAL A 11 9.70 4.07 29.56
N GLY A 12 9.84 2.92 28.90
CA GLY A 12 9.30 2.81 27.53
C GLY A 12 10.25 2.52 26.37
N LEU A 13 11.36 1.80 26.58
CA LEU A 13 11.86 0.95 25.49
C LEU A 13 10.86 -0.21 25.32
N MET A 14 9.96 -0.11 24.35
CA MET A 14 9.35 -1.21 23.58
C MET A 14 8.04 -0.75 22.94
N CYS A 15 8.13 -0.23 21.72
CA CYS A 15 7.08 -0.43 20.72
C CYS A 15 7.74 -0.94 19.43
N SER A 16 8.45 -2.06 19.57
CA SER A 16 8.82 -2.91 18.45
C SER A 16 7.72 -3.94 18.21
N ALA A 17 6.55 -3.48 17.81
CA ALA A 17 5.53 -4.36 17.24
C ALA A 17 4.73 -3.56 16.21
N GLN A 18 4.59 -4.13 15.01
CA GLN A 18 3.78 -3.68 13.87
C GLN A 18 4.51 -2.93 12.73
N GLY A 19 5.63 -3.49 12.25
CA GLY A 19 6.22 -3.13 10.95
C GLY A 19 5.32 -3.38 9.71
N PHE A 20 4.16 -4.02 9.88
CA PHE A 20 3.20 -4.26 8.79
C PHE A 20 2.19 -3.10 8.62
N ALA A 21 1.77 -2.44 9.70
CA ALA A 21 0.81 -1.34 9.64
C ALA A 21 1.46 -0.03 9.15
N ALA A 22 2.69 0.24 9.59
CA ALA A 22 3.48 1.37 9.12
C ALA A 22 3.70 1.30 7.59
N THR A 23 4.01 0.12 7.07
CA THR A 23 4.23 -0.09 5.63
C THR A 23 2.96 0.12 4.80
N ALA A 24 1.81 -0.35 5.28
CA ALA A 24 0.54 -0.18 4.56
C ALA A 24 0.10 1.29 4.49
N GLN A 25 0.23 2.01 5.60
CA GLN A 25 -0.12 3.43 5.66
C GLN A 25 0.86 4.31 4.86
N GLN A 26 2.15 3.95 4.85
CA GLN A 26 3.16 4.62 4.02
C GLN A 26 2.94 4.37 2.52
N ASN A 27 2.67 3.13 2.09
CA ASN A 27 2.34 2.82 0.70
C ASN A 27 1.10 3.60 0.24
N LYS A 28 0.08 3.65 1.09
CA LYS A 28 -1.14 4.40 0.81
C LYS A 28 -0.89 5.89 0.64
N MET A 29 -0.03 6.49 1.47
CA MET A 29 0.36 7.89 1.31
C MET A 29 1.05 8.15 -0.03
N THR A 30 1.95 7.25 -0.45
CA THR A 30 2.63 7.35 -1.76
C THR A 30 1.62 7.26 -2.91
N THR A 31 0.71 6.28 -2.88
CA THR A 31 -0.35 6.13 -3.90
C THR A 31 -1.26 7.36 -3.95
N CYS A 32 -1.75 7.85 -2.80
CA CYS A 32 -2.58 9.05 -2.75
C CYS A 32 -1.85 10.29 -3.31
N ASN A 33 -0.53 10.41 -3.10
CA ASN A 33 0.24 11.51 -3.70
C ASN A 33 0.42 11.35 -5.21
N ALA A 34 0.65 10.13 -5.68
CA ALA A 34 0.76 9.83 -7.12
C ALA A 34 -0.56 10.13 -7.83
N ASP A 35 -1.69 9.67 -7.30
CA ASP A 35 -3.02 9.91 -7.86
C ASP A 35 -3.38 11.39 -7.87
N ALA A 36 -3.08 12.12 -6.79
CA ALA A 36 -3.30 13.56 -6.73
C ALA A 36 -2.51 14.31 -7.82
N SER A 37 -1.28 13.86 -8.09
CA SER A 37 -0.39 14.44 -9.10
C SER A 37 -0.84 14.08 -10.51
N ALA A 38 -1.22 12.82 -10.75
CA ALA A 38 -1.77 12.35 -12.02
C ALA A 38 -3.06 13.10 -12.39
N ARG A 39 -3.86 13.46 -11.39
CA ARG A 39 -5.07 14.29 -11.54
C ARG A 39 -4.80 15.79 -11.53
N SER A 40 -3.53 16.21 -11.46
CA SER A 40 -3.08 17.60 -11.41
C SER A 40 -3.77 18.45 -10.33
N LEU A 41 -4.16 17.82 -9.20
CA LEU A 41 -4.86 18.50 -8.12
C LEU A 41 -3.92 19.46 -7.38
N LYS A 42 -4.38 20.68 -7.13
CA LYS A 42 -3.62 21.74 -6.46
C LYS A 42 -4.44 22.38 -5.34
N GLY A 43 -3.77 23.08 -4.43
CA GLY A 43 -4.42 23.84 -3.36
C GLY A 43 -5.38 22.98 -2.52
N ASP A 44 -6.59 23.51 -2.31
CA ASP A 44 -7.62 22.86 -1.49
C ASP A 44 -8.14 21.56 -2.08
N GLU A 45 -8.19 21.42 -3.40
CA GLU A 45 -8.62 20.18 -4.06
C GLU A 45 -7.67 19.02 -3.74
N ARG A 46 -6.36 19.28 -3.72
CA ARG A 46 -5.37 18.26 -3.32
C ARG A 46 -5.55 17.86 -1.86
N LYS A 47 -5.78 18.83 -0.96
CA LYS A 47 -5.98 18.56 0.47
C LYS A 47 -7.24 17.74 0.72
N ALA A 48 -8.35 18.09 0.07
CA ALA A 48 -9.60 17.35 0.16
C ALA A 48 -9.41 15.92 -0.36
N PHE A 49 -8.79 15.76 -1.53
CA PHE A 49 -8.48 14.45 -2.09
C PHE A 49 -7.59 13.61 -1.18
N MET A 50 -6.52 14.19 -0.63
CA MET A 50 -5.61 13.49 0.27
C MET A 50 -6.32 13.03 1.55
N SER A 51 -7.16 13.89 2.14
CA SER A 51 -7.95 13.56 3.33
C SER A 51 -8.90 12.40 3.05
N THR A 52 -9.64 12.45 1.93
CA THR A 52 -10.53 11.37 1.52
C THR A 52 -9.76 10.09 1.21
N CYS A 53 -8.66 10.16 0.46
CA CYS A 53 -7.85 9.01 0.07
C CYS A 53 -7.23 8.32 1.30
N LEU A 54 -6.66 9.10 2.23
CA LEU A 54 -6.06 8.56 3.46
C LEU A 54 -7.10 8.04 4.45
N LYS A 55 -8.33 8.54 4.44
CA LYS A 55 -9.44 8.06 5.28
C LYS A 55 -10.21 6.89 4.67
N ALA A 56 -10.23 6.75 3.35
CA ALA A 56 -10.88 5.63 2.68
C ALA A 56 -10.29 4.32 3.21
N ALA A 57 -11.11 3.31 3.49
CA ALA A 57 -10.57 1.97 3.74
C ALA A 57 -9.69 1.57 2.53
N PRO A 58 -8.58 0.82 2.72
CA PRO A 58 -7.88 0.26 1.58
C PRO A 58 -8.93 -0.39 0.65
N PRO A 59 -8.83 -0.19 -0.68
CA PRO A 59 -9.74 -0.85 -1.59
C PRO A 59 -9.77 -2.33 -1.23
N PRO A 60 -10.96 -2.98 -1.22
CA PRO A 60 -11.03 -4.40 -0.92
C PRO A 60 -9.99 -5.09 -1.80
N ALA A 61 -9.12 -5.88 -1.17
CA ALA A 61 -8.10 -6.61 -1.90
C ALA A 61 -8.80 -7.30 -3.08
N ALA A 62 -8.28 -7.10 -4.29
CA ALA A 62 -8.90 -7.64 -5.50
C ALA A 62 -9.21 -9.10 -5.24
N THR A 63 -10.48 -9.50 -5.40
CA THR A 63 -10.85 -10.86 -5.07
C THR A 63 -10.03 -11.80 -5.96
N GLN A 64 -9.80 -13.03 -5.48
CA GLN A 64 -9.15 -14.05 -6.30
C GLN A 64 -9.85 -14.23 -7.66
N GLN A 65 -11.16 -13.95 -7.73
CA GLN A 65 -11.96 -13.98 -8.95
C GLN A 65 -11.63 -12.82 -9.90
N GLU A 66 -11.52 -11.58 -9.41
CA GLU A 66 -11.10 -10.42 -10.23
C GLU A 66 -9.68 -10.61 -10.74
N LYS A 67 -8.78 -11.11 -9.88
CA LYS A 67 -7.40 -11.41 -10.25
C LYS A 67 -7.33 -12.45 -11.38
N MET A 68 -8.13 -13.51 -11.29
CA MET A 68 -8.21 -14.53 -12.33
C MET A 68 -8.73 -13.96 -13.66
N LYS A 69 -9.73 -13.06 -13.63
CA LYS A 69 -10.22 -12.37 -14.83
C LYS A 69 -9.12 -11.52 -15.46
N THR A 70 -8.42 -10.71 -14.66
CA THR A 70 -7.31 -9.87 -15.14
C THR A 70 -6.19 -10.72 -15.74
N CYS A 71 -5.73 -11.77 -15.05
CA CYS A 71 -4.69 -12.66 -15.57
C CYS A 71 -5.12 -13.31 -16.90
N ASN A 72 -6.38 -13.74 -17.03
CA ASN A 72 -6.87 -14.29 -18.30
C ASN A 72 -6.97 -13.25 -19.42
N ALA A 73 -7.38 -12.02 -19.10
CA ALA A 73 -7.44 -10.93 -20.06
C ALA A 73 -6.03 -10.58 -20.57
N THR A 74 -5.06 -10.41 -19.67
CA THR A 74 -3.66 -10.14 -20.03
C THR A 74 -3.05 -11.26 -20.86
N ALA A 75 -3.21 -12.52 -20.44
CA ALA A 75 -2.70 -13.65 -21.20
C ALA A 75 -3.28 -13.75 -22.62
N SER A 76 -4.55 -13.33 -22.80
CA SER A 76 -5.21 -13.34 -24.10
C SER A 76 -4.79 -12.14 -24.96
N ALA A 77 -4.61 -10.96 -24.36
CA ALA A 77 -4.08 -9.77 -25.03
C ALA A 77 -2.64 -9.96 -25.51
N GLU A 78 -1.83 -10.68 -24.74
CA GLU A 78 -0.45 -11.06 -25.12
C GLU A 78 -0.39 -12.32 -26.00
N ALA A 79 -1.56 -12.86 -26.40
CA ALA A 79 -1.69 -14.07 -27.22
C ALA A 79 -0.88 -15.27 -26.69
N LEU A 80 -0.69 -15.36 -25.36
CA LEU A 80 0.05 -16.43 -24.72
C LEU A 80 -0.69 -17.77 -24.91
N LYS A 81 0.04 -18.79 -25.36
CA LYS A 81 -0.46 -20.15 -25.60
C LYS A 81 0.48 -21.19 -25.02
N GLY A 82 -0.03 -22.41 -24.81
CA GLY A 82 0.75 -23.54 -24.30
C GLY A 82 1.42 -23.24 -22.97
N ASP A 83 2.68 -23.65 -22.84
CA ASP A 83 3.46 -23.50 -21.61
C ASP A 83 3.66 -22.03 -21.19
N ALA A 84 3.78 -21.11 -22.15
CA ALA A 84 3.93 -19.68 -21.86
C ALA A 84 2.71 -19.12 -21.08
N ARG A 85 1.49 -19.50 -21.49
CA ARG A 85 0.26 -19.10 -20.78
C ARG A 85 0.21 -19.71 -19.38
N LYS A 86 0.61 -20.97 -19.24
CA LYS A 86 0.57 -21.69 -17.96
C LYS A 86 1.52 -21.07 -16.94
N SER A 87 2.75 -20.77 -17.34
CA SER A 87 3.74 -20.09 -16.50
C SER A 87 3.26 -18.70 -16.10
N PHE A 88 2.82 -17.89 -17.09
CA PHE A 88 2.25 -16.56 -16.82
C PHE A 88 1.09 -16.63 -15.83
N MET A 89 0.14 -17.55 -16.01
CA MET A 89 -1.02 -17.65 -15.14
C MET A 89 -0.63 -18.01 -13.70
N SER A 90 0.34 -18.93 -13.55
CA SER A 90 0.88 -19.33 -12.24
C SER A 90 1.50 -18.13 -11.53
N ASP A 91 2.33 -17.35 -12.22
CA ASP A 91 3.00 -16.19 -11.65
C ASP A 91 2.03 -15.05 -11.36
N CYS A 92 1.11 -14.77 -12.28
CA CYS A 92 0.09 -13.75 -12.13
C CYS A 92 -0.83 -14.04 -10.93
N LEU A 93 -1.26 -15.29 -10.75
CA LEU A 93 -2.11 -15.67 -9.62
C LEU A 93 -1.36 -15.73 -8.28
N LYS A 94 -0.03 -15.92 -8.28
CA LYS A 94 0.81 -15.94 -7.07
C LYS A 94 1.20 -14.56 -6.55
N LYS A 95 1.26 -13.52 -7.39
CA LYS A 95 1.62 -12.15 -6.96
C LYS A 95 0.57 -11.60 -5.99
N LYS A 96 0.87 -11.50 -4.70
CA LYS A 96 -0.05 -10.99 -3.68
C LYS A 96 -0.43 -9.53 -3.93
#